data_AF-A0A952FQ58-F1
#
_entry.id   AF-A0A952FQ58-F1
#
_cell.length_a   1.000
_cell.length_b   1.000
_cell.length_c   1.000
_cell.angle_alpha   90.00
_cell.angle_beta   90.00
_cell.angle_gamma   90.00
#
_symmetry.space_group_name_H-M   'P 1'
#
loop_
_entity.id
_entity.type
_entity.pdbx_description
1 polymer ?
#
loop_
_entity_poly.entity_id
_entity_poly.type
_entity_poly.pdbx_seq_one_letter_code
_entity_poly.pdbx_strand_id
1 'polypeptide(L)'
;MTAATALRGAATSSVLWAILGGLVIGALIALAAGHDPVAVYGEILAGAVVGPNLAETVARAVPLVGMTLAAAIPLRGGMVNLGGDGQLVLGGLVAAVVALYLPAPGEVRLAAAIVAAMAVAGAYAALAAWGEVRFGVPLLISTLLLSYPAQGVSSYLARFPLRDPATAGAGAGHADHLGPGAAAAGDRRRGVHRPARRRRL
;
A
#
# COMPACT_ATOMS: atom_id res chain seq x y z
N MET A 1 -34.01 21.40 -0.27
CA MET A 1 -33.44 20.45 -1.26
C MET A 1 -33.79 19.04 -0.81
N THR A 2 -34.75 18.40 -1.48
CA THR A 2 -35.31 17.09 -1.08
C THR A 2 -34.41 15.94 -1.54
N ALA A 3 -34.26 14.91 -0.70
CA ALA A 3 -33.39 13.74 -0.92
C ALA A 3 -33.62 13.00 -2.26
N ALA A 4 -34.82 13.13 -2.83
CA ALA A 4 -35.17 12.55 -4.13
C ALA A 4 -34.38 13.15 -5.32
N THR A 5 -33.99 14.42 -5.26
CA THR A 5 -33.21 15.07 -6.34
C THR A 5 -31.74 14.71 -6.26
N ALA A 6 -31.21 14.47 -5.05
CA ALA A 6 -29.85 13.99 -4.84
C ALA A 6 -29.65 12.55 -5.37
N LEU A 7 -30.65 11.68 -5.16
CA LEU A 7 -30.62 10.30 -5.66
C LEU A 7 -30.78 10.22 -7.19
N ARG A 8 -31.56 11.13 -7.80
CA ARG A 8 -31.65 11.24 -9.27
C ARG A 8 -30.36 11.74 -9.93
N GLY A 9 -29.61 12.62 -9.26
CA GLY A 9 -28.27 13.03 -9.72
C GLY A 9 -27.21 11.93 -9.57
N ALA A 10 -27.32 11.09 -8.53
CA ALA A 10 -26.43 9.95 -8.30
C ALA A 10 -26.63 8.82 -9.32
N ALA A 11 -27.87 8.56 -9.75
CA ALA A 11 -28.21 7.56 -10.76
C ALA A 11 -27.66 7.88 -12.16
N THR A 12 -27.41 9.15 -12.46
CA THR A 12 -26.78 9.62 -13.71
C THR A 12 -25.27 9.82 -13.56
N SER A 13 -24.70 9.52 -12.40
CA SER A 13 -23.26 9.68 -12.16
C SER A 13 -22.46 8.58 -12.88
N SER A 14 -21.35 8.97 -13.49
CA SER A 14 -20.39 8.04 -14.11
C SER A 14 -19.86 6.98 -13.13
N VAL A 15 -19.89 7.27 -11.83
CA VAL A 15 -19.44 6.38 -10.75
C VAL A 15 -20.32 5.13 -10.66
N LEU A 16 -21.64 5.28 -10.72
CA LEU A 16 -22.55 4.13 -10.64
C LEU A 16 -22.31 3.16 -11.81
N TRP A 17 -22.17 3.70 -13.02
CA TRP A 17 -21.88 2.91 -14.21
C TRP A 17 -20.51 2.24 -14.16
N ALA A 18 -19.50 2.90 -13.60
CA ALA A 18 -18.18 2.29 -13.38
C ALA A 18 -18.25 1.10 -12.41
N ILE A 19 -19.00 1.24 -11.30
CA ILE A 19 -19.19 0.15 -10.32
C ILE A 19 -19.93 -1.03 -10.95
N LEU A 20 -21.04 -0.76 -11.64
CA LEU A 20 -21.83 -1.79 -12.32
C LEU A 20 -21.01 -2.48 -13.42
N GLY A 21 -20.26 -1.72 -14.22
CA GLY A 21 -19.37 -2.27 -15.24
C GLY A 21 -18.31 -3.17 -14.64
N GLY A 22 -17.68 -2.76 -13.53
CA GLY A 22 -16.72 -3.58 -12.79
C GLY A 22 -17.32 -4.89 -12.27
N LEU A 23 -18.54 -4.84 -11.74
CA LEU A 23 -19.25 -6.04 -11.27
C LEU A 23 -19.59 -6.97 -12.46
N VAL A 24 -20.06 -6.44 -13.58
CA VAL A 24 -20.35 -7.26 -14.76
C VAL A 24 -19.07 -7.91 -15.30
N ILE A 25 -17.98 -7.17 -15.43
CA ILE A 25 -16.70 -7.72 -15.89
C ILE A 25 -16.21 -8.81 -14.93
N GLY A 26 -16.29 -8.58 -13.62
CA GLY A 26 -15.94 -9.60 -12.63
C GLY A 26 -16.79 -10.87 -12.76
N ALA A 27 -18.08 -10.73 -13.05
CA ALA A 27 -18.99 -11.86 -13.19
C ALA A 27 -18.68 -12.66 -14.47
N LEU A 28 -18.34 -11.98 -15.57
CA LEU A 28 -17.88 -12.62 -16.80
C LEU A 28 -16.59 -13.41 -16.58
N ILE A 29 -15.65 -12.88 -15.78
CA ILE A 29 -14.41 -13.58 -15.43
C ILE A 29 -14.71 -14.83 -14.59
N ALA A 30 -15.62 -14.74 -13.62
CA ALA A 30 -16.02 -15.90 -12.80
C ALA A 30 -16.68 -16.99 -13.66
N LEU A 31 -17.56 -16.62 -14.59
CA LEU A 31 -18.17 -17.54 -15.56
C LEU A 31 -17.13 -18.19 -16.47
N ALA A 32 -16.17 -17.41 -16.98
CA ALA A 32 -15.08 -17.93 -17.81
C ALA A 32 -14.18 -18.92 -17.05
N ALA A 33 -14.05 -18.76 -15.73
CA ALA A 33 -13.36 -19.69 -14.84
C ALA A 33 -14.20 -20.91 -14.44
N GLY A 34 -15.47 -20.99 -14.86
CA GLY A 34 -16.37 -22.10 -14.54
C GLY A 34 -17.00 -22.03 -13.14
N HIS A 35 -16.96 -20.88 -12.48
CA HIS A 35 -17.57 -20.66 -11.17
C HIS A 35 -18.85 -19.83 -11.28
N ASP A 36 -19.82 -20.08 -10.40
CA ASP A 36 -21.02 -19.26 -10.28
C ASP A 36 -20.65 -17.86 -9.72
N PRO A 37 -20.90 -16.75 -10.45
CA PRO A 37 -20.57 -15.41 -10.00
C PRO A 37 -21.21 -15.03 -8.67
N VAL A 38 -22.45 -15.48 -8.43
CA VAL A 38 -23.18 -15.15 -7.20
C VAL A 38 -22.49 -15.79 -6.00
N ALA A 39 -22.11 -17.07 -6.11
CA ALA A 39 -21.32 -17.74 -5.10
C ALA A 39 -19.95 -17.06 -4.88
N VAL A 40 -19.23 -16.71 -5.94
CA VAL A 40 -17.93 -16.03 -5.84
C VAL A 40 -18.05 -14.69 -5.10
N TYR A 41 -19.06 -13.88 -5.42
CA TYR A 41 -19.29 -12.64 -4.69
C TYR A 41 -19.70 -12.88 -3.24
N GLY A 42 -20.47 -13.93 -2.97
CA GLY A 42 -20.80 -14.37 -1.61
C GLY A 42 -19.54 -14.69 -0.80
N GLU A 43 -18.59 -15.42 -1.37
CA GLU A 43 -17.31 -15.74 -0.73
C GLU A 43 -16.42 -14.51 -0.53
N ILE A 44 -16.39 -13.58 -1.48
CA ILE A 44 -15.65 -12.30 -1.34
C ILE A 44 -16.24 -11.47 -0.20
N LEU A 45 -17.56 -11.37 -0.12
CA LEU A 45 -18.25 -10.67 0.96
C LEU A 45 -18.01 -11.39 2.29
N ALA A 46 -18.19 -12.70 2.36
CA ALA A 46 -17.92 -13.47 3.57
C ALA A 46 -16.48 -13.28 4.04
N GLY A 47 -15.51 -13.39 3.14
CA GLY A 47 -14.09 -13.16 3.42
C GLY A 47 -13.77 -11.74 3.90
N ALA A 48 -14.50 -10.73 3.40
CA ALA A 48 -14.26 -9.33 3.76
C ALA A 48 -14.95 -8.88 5.06
N VAL A 49 -16.18 -9.34 5.32
CA VAL A 49 -17.04 -8.78 6.40
C VAL A 49 -17.26 -9.73 7.57
N VAL A 50 -17.06 -11.04 7.40
CA VAL A 50 -17.38 -12.02 8.45
C VAL A 50 -16.19 -12.21 9.40
N GLY A 51 -16.46 -12.13 10.71
CA GLY A 51 -15.49 -12.39 11.76
C GLY A 51 -14.40 -11.31 11.89
N PRO A 52 -13.15 -11.67 12.25
CA PRO A 52 -12.09 -10.70 12.51
C PRO A 52 -11.62 -9.95 11.25
N ASN A 53 -12.01 -10.42 10.06
CA ASN A 53 -11.59 -9.83 8.78
C ASN A 53 -12.19 -8.45 8.53
N LEU A 54 -13.30 -8.09 9.19
CA LEU A 54 -13.87 -6.75 9.07
C LEU A 54 -12.88 -5.67 9.52
N ALA A 55 -12.13 -5.92 10.61
CA ALA A 55 -11.15 -4.96 11.11
C ALA A 55 -10.01 -4.74 10.09
N GLU A 56 -9.55 -5.82 9.46
CA GLU A 56 -8.52 -5.76 8.40
C GLU A 56 -9.05 -5.05 7.14
N THR A 57 -10.29 -5.34 6.73
CA THR A 57 -10.96 -4.67 5.62
C THR A 57 -11.05 -3.17 5.86
N VAL A 58 -11.46 -2.76 7.07
CA VAL A 58 -11.52 -1.35 7.45
C VAL A 58 -10.11 -0.74 7.48
N ALA A 59 -9.13 -1.43 8.07
CA ALA A 59 -7.74 -0.96 8.13
C ALA A 59 -7.14 -0.70 6.74
N ARG A 60 -7.50 -1.51 5.74
CA ARG A 60 -7.11 -1.29 4.33
C ARG A 60 -7.96 -0.25 3.61
N ALA A 61 -9.25 -0.16 3.93
CA ALA A 61 -10.16 0.79 3.29
C ALA A 61 -9.86 2.24 3.69
N VAL A 62 -9.49 2.49 4.95
CA VAL A 62 -9.18 3.82 5.49
C VAL A 62 -8.16 4.60 4.64
N PRO A 63 -6.95 4.06 4.33
CA PRO A 63 -5.99 4.78 3.51
C PRO A 63 -6.46 4.97 2.06
N LEU A 64 -7.22 4.03 1.49
CA LEU A 64 -7.77 4.17 0.13
C LEU A 64 -8.77 5.33 0.06
N VAL A 65 -9.74 5.36 0.97
CA VAL A 65 -10.72 6.45 1.06
C VAL A 65 -10.00 7.76 1.35
N GLY A 66 -9.07 7.77 2.32
CA GLY A 66 -8.25 8.94 2.65
C GLY A 66 -7.48 9.50 1.45
N MET A 67 -6.83 8.65 0.65
CA MET A 67 -6.13 9.07 -0.56
C MET A 67 -7.08 9.70 -1.59
N THR A 68 -8.23 9.08 -1.84
CA THR A 68 -9.21 9.64 -2.80
C THR A 68 -9.75 10.99 -2.35
N LEU A 69 -10.00 11.18 -1.05
CA LEU A 69 -10.41 12.46 -0.48
C LEU A 69 -9.30 13.51 -0.60
N ALA A 70 -8.05 13.13 -0.30
CA ALA A 70 -6.89 14.01 -0.43
C ALA A 70 -6.65 14.44 -1.88
N ALA A 71 -6.84 13.53 -2.85
CA ALA A 71 -6.71 13.82 -4.28
C ALA A 71 -7.85 14.70 -4.81
N ALA A 72 -9.05 14.63 -4.23
CA ALA A 72 -10.20 15.43 -4.68
C ALA A 72 -10.00 16.94 -4.51
N ILE A 73 -9.22 17.38 -3.52
CA ILE A 73 -8.96 18.79 -3.23
C ILE A 73 -8.16 19.48 -4.36
N PRO A 74 -6.94 19.02 -4.73
CA PRO A 74 -6.18 19.64 -5.82
C PRO A 74 -6.88 19.50 -7.18
N LEU A 75 -7.59 18.39 -7.41
CA LEU A 75 -8.36 18.20 -8.65
C LEU A 75 -9.43 19.29 -8.83
N ARG A 76 -10.07 19.76 -7.74
CA ARG A 76 -11.00 20.89 -7.79
C ARG A 76 -10.32 22.22 -8.14
N GLY A 77 -9.04 22.35 -7.84
CA GLY A 77 -8.20 23.49 -8.24
C GLY A 77 -7.60 23.37 -9.64
N GLY A 78 -7.94 22.33 -10.41
CA GLY A 78 -7.35 22.06 -11.73
C GLY A 78 -5.92 21.53 -11.69
N MET A 79 -5.42 21.18 -10.50
CA MET A 79 -4.07 20.66 -10.30
C MET A 79 -4.12 19.14 -10.13
N VAL A 80 -3.23 18.43 -10.83
CA VAL A 80 -3.12 16.98 -10.71
C VAL A 80 -1.88 16.64 -9.90
N ASN A 81 -2.08 16.04 -8.72
CA ASN A 81 -1.01 15.52 -7.86
C ASN A 81 -0.96 13.99 -7.99
N LEU A 82 0.15 13.44 -8.49
CA LEU A 82 0.40 11.99 -8.59
C LEU A 82 1.34 11.47 -7.49
N GLY A 83 1.82 12.33 -6.60
CA GLY A 83 2.76 12.01 -5.52
C GLY A 83 2.10 11.52 -4.22
N GLY A 84 0.79 11.23 -4.25
CA GLY A 84 0.03 10.80 -3.07
C GLY A 84 0.58 9.53 -2.42
N ASP A 85 1.06 8.57 -3.22
CA ASP A 85 1.68 7.34 -2.73
C ASP A 85 2.91 7.63 -1.85
N GLY A 86 3.81 8.49 -2.33
CA GLY A 86 5.01 8.88 -1.59
C GLY A 86 4.69 9.65 -0.31
N GLN A 87 3.69 10.54 -0.35
CA GLN A 87 3.21 11.29 0.81
C GLN A 87 2.60 10.35 1.86
N LEU A 88 1.80 9.37 1.45
CA LEU A 88 1.21 8.39 2.35
C LEU A 88 2.30 7.53 3.02
N VAL A 89 3.26 7.04 2.23
CA VAL A 89 4.32 6.17 2.73
C VAL A 89 5.25 6.92 3.71
N LEU A 90 5.66 8.15 3.37
CA LEU A 90 6.46 8.99 4.28
C LEU A 90 5.68 9.35 5.55
N GLY A 91 4.40 9.73 5.41
CA GLY A 91 3.54 10.04 6.57
C GLY A 91 3.39 8.84 7.49
N GLY A 92 3.15 7.65 6.92
CA GLY A 92 3.05 6.39 7.67
C GLY A 92 4.35 6.02 8.39
N LEU A 93 5.50 6.20 7.74
CA LEU A 93 6.81 6.00 8.36
C LEU A 93 6.99 6.93 9.58
N VAL A 94 6.71 8.23 9.42
CA VAL A 94 6.84 9.19 10.51
C VAL A 94 5.88 8.88 11.65
N ALA A 95 4.62 8.56 11.35
CA ALA A 95 3.66 8.12 12.35
C ALA A 95 4.16 6.89 13.11
N ALA A 96 4.73 5.89 12.42
CA ALA A 96 5.28 4.70 13.06
C ALA A 96 6.48 5.02 13.97
N VAL A 97 7.41 5.86 13.51
CA VAL A 97 8.57 6.28 14.30
C VAL A 97 8.13 7.06 15.54
N VAL A 98 7.21 8.01 15.41
CA VAL A 98 6.69 8.78 16.55
C VAL A 98 5.95 7.86 17.53
N ALA A 99 5.11 6.95 17.02
CA ALA A 99 4.40 5.99 17.86
C ALA A 99 5.33 5.01 18.60
N LEU A 100 6.51 4.71 18.03
CA LEU A 100 7.47 3.80 18.64
C LEU A 100 8.34 4.49 19.69
N TYR A 101 8.83 5.70 19.40
CA TYR A 101 9.86 6.35 20.23
C TYR A 101 9.35 7.43 21.17
N LEU A 102 8.11 7.93 21.02
CA LEU A 102 7.57 8.96 21.90
C LEU A 102 7.06 8.35 23.22
N PRO A 103 7.70 8.63 24.38
CA PRO A 103 7.23 8.17 25.67
C PRO A 103 6.06 9.04 26.13
N ALA A 104 4.85 8.74 25.65
CA ALA A 104 3.63 9.44 26.01
C ALA A 104 2.46 8.45 26.17
N PRO A 105 1.39 8.83 26.91
CA PRO A 105 0.15 8.05 26.98
C PRO A 105 -0.43 7.80 25.58
N GLY A 106 -1.16 6.69 25.42
CA GLY A 106 -1.60 6.21 24.10
C GLY A 106 -2.32 7.25 23.24
N GLU A 107 -3.20 8.05 23.83
CA GLU A 107 -3.98 9.10 23.15
C GLU A 107 -3.10 10.26 22.66
N VAL A 108 -2.23 10.77 23.53
CA VAL A 108 -1.30 11.86 23.20
C VAL A 108 -0.30 11.40 22.14
N ARG A 109 0.17 10.15 22.25
CA ARG A 109 1.07 9.55 21.27
C ARG A 109 0.42 9.39 19.90
N LEU A 110 -0.84 8.98 19.85
CA LEU A 110 -1.61 8.89 18.60
C LEU A 110 -1.79 10.27 17.97
N ALA A 111 -2.22 11.26 18.74
CA ALA A 111 -2.39 12.63 18.25
C ALA A 111 -1.07 13.21 17.73
N ALA A 112 0.04 13.02 18.46
CA ALA A 112 1.36 13.46 18.05
C ALA A 112 1.82 12.77 16.75
N ALA A 113 1.58 11.46 16.61
CA ALA A 113 1.92 10.72 15.40
C ALA A 113 1.16 11.24 14.17
N ILE A 114 -0.14 11.53 14.31
CA ILE A 114 -0.97 12.09 13.24
C ILE A 114 -0.46 13.48 12.83
N VAL A 115 -0.23 14.37 13.80
CA VAL A 115 0.25 15.74 13.53
C VAL A 115 1.62 15.73 12.87
N ALA A 116 2.55 14.89 13.36
CA ALA A 116 3.87 14.75 12.77
C ALA A 116 3.81 14.20 11.35
N ALA A 117 2.98 13.17 11.10
CA ALA A 117 2.77 12.62 9.78
C ALA A 117 2.20 13.67 8.80
N MET A 118 1.19 14.43 9.22
CA MET A 118 0.62 15.52 8.42
C MET A 118 1.64 16.60 8.10
N ALA A 119 2.45 17.01 9.09
CA ALA A 119 3.47 18.03 8.91
C ALA A 119 4.53 17.59 7.89
N VAL A 120 5.06 16.37 8.01
CA VAL A 120 6.09 15.87 7.10
C VAL A 120 5.53 15.59 5.71
N ALA A 121 4.38 14.94 5.59
CA ALA A 121 3.75 14.66 4.30
C ALA A 121 3.35 15.96 3.58
N GLY A 122 2.81 16.95 4.32
CA GLY A 122 2.47 18.27 3.80
C GLY A 122 3.70 19.07 3.37
N ALA A 123 4.79 19.05 4.14
CA ALA A 123 6.06 19.64 3.74
C ALA A 123 6.63 18.98 2.47
N TYR A 124 6.47 17.66 2.34
CA TYR A 124 6.89 16.93 1.14
C TYR A 124 6.05 17.28 -0.10
N ALA A 125 4.75 17.50 0.08
CA ALA A 125 3.88 18.04 -0.96
C ALA A 125 4.30 19.46 -1.37
N ALA A 126 4.62 20.31 -0.40
CA ALA A 126 5.10 21.66 -0.64
C ALA A 126 6.44 21.69 -1.38
N LEU A 127 7.33 20.72 -1.11
CA LEU A 127 8.57 20.55 -1.86
C LEU A 127 8.33 20.27 -3.35
N ALA A 128 7.35 19.42 -3.67
CA ALA A 128 6.99 19.14 -5.07
C ALA A 128 6.42 20.38 -5.77
N ALA A 129 5.56 21.15 -5.08
CA ALA A 129 5.00 22.40 -5.58
C ALA A 129 6.06 23.50 -5.75
N TRP A 130 7.02 23.59 -4.82
CA TRP A 130 8.15 24.50 -4.93
C TRP A 130 8.99 24.21 -6.18
N GLY A 131 9.13 22.93 -6.55
CA GLY A 131 9.79 22.52 -7.78
C GLY A 131 9.17 23.13 -9.05
N GLU A 132 7.83 23.20 -9.09
CA GLU A 132 7.10 23.85 -10.18
C GLU A 132 7.34 25.36 -10.20
N VAL A 133 7.19 26.03 -9.05
CA VAL A 133 7.36 27.49 -8.94
C VAL A 133 8.79 27.92 -9.27
N ARG A 134 9.80 27.15 -8.85
CA ARG A 134 11.21 27.54 -8.99
C ARG A 134 11.83 27.14 -10.32
N PHE A 135 11.49 25.96 -10.83
CA PHE A 135 12.15 25.36 -12.00
C PHE A 135 11.22 25.22 -13.21
N GLY A 136 9.93 25.55 -13.09
CA GLY A 136 8.96 25.41 -14.18
C GLY A 136 8.64 23.97 -14.55
N VAL A 137 8.99 23.01 -13.69
CA VAL A 137 8.67 21.59 -13.90
C VAL A 137 7.17 21.38 -13.62
N PRO A 138 6.39 20.79 -14.55
CA PRO A 138 4.97 20.55 -14.32
C PRO A 138 4.72 19.80 -13.00
N LEU A 139 3.75 20.26 -12.20
CA LEU A 139 3.43 19.67 -10.89
C LEU A 139 3.26 18.16 -10.93
N LEU A 140 2.59 17.66 -11.97
CA LEU A 140 2.35 16.24 -12.19
C LEU A 140 3.65 15.43 -12.24
N ILE A 141 4.66 15.93 -12.95
CA ILE A 141 5.95 15.27 -13.08
C ILE A 141 6.71 15.37 -11.77
N SER A 142 6.76 16.56 -11.17
CA SER A 142 7.46 16.79 -9.90
C SER A 142 6.94 15.88 -8.79
N THR A 143 5.61 15.79 -8.64
CA THR A 143 4.96 14.95 -7.61
C THR A 143 5.14 13.46 -7.87
N LEU A 144 5.05 13.01 -9.13
CA LEU A 144 5.32 11.62 -9.49
C LEU A 144 6.78 11.24 -9.20
N LEU A 145 7.73 12.08 -9.58
CA LEU A 145 9.16 11.83 -9.39
C LEU A 145 9.55 11.82 -7.92
N LEU A 146 8.96 12.67 -7.08
CA LEU A 146 9.18 12.66 -5.63
C LEU A 146 8.59 11.42 -4.94
N SER A 147 7.62 10.73 -5.55
CA SER A 147 7.06 9.51 -4.96
C SER A 147 8.11 8.39 -4.83
N TYR A 148 8.98 8.24 -5.84
CA TYR A 148 10.01 7.19 -5.84
C TYR A 148 11.05 7.30 -4.70
N PRO A 149 11.70 8.45 -4.44
CA PRO A 149 12.63 8.57 -3.33
C PRO A 149 11.93 8.42 -1.97
N ALA A 150 10.69 8.91 -1.82
CA ALA A 150 9.89 8.69 -0.61
C ALA A 150 9.72 7.20 -0.30
N GLN A 151 9.32 6.41 -1.31
CA GLN A 151 9.18 4.96 -1.19
C GLN A 151 10.53 4.27 -0.94
N GLY A 152 11.58 4.68 -1.66
CA GLY A 152 12.93 4.11 -1.52
C GLY A 152 13.51 4.30 -0.11
N VAL A 153 13.45 5.53 0.41
CA VAL A 153 13.91 5.86 1.76
C VAL A 153 13.10 5.10 2.81
N SER A 154 11.77 5.09 2.68
CA SER A 154 10.90 4.41 3.65
C SER A 154 11.10 2.90 3.64
N SER A 155 11.27 2.30 2.45
CA SER A 155 11.58 0.88 2.31
C SER A 155 12.93 0.52 2.91
N TYR A 156 13.95 1.35 2.70
CA TYR A 156 15.26 1.17 3.33
C TYR A 156 15.16 1.23 4.86
N LEU A 157 14.52 2.26 5.41
CA LEU A 157 14.39 2.45 6.85
C LEU A 157 13.61 1.30 7.51
N ALA A 158 12.52 0.84 6.88
CA ALA A 158 11.72 -0.28 7.38
C ALA A 158 12.45 -1.63 7.33
N ARG A 159 13.33 -1.84 6.34
CA ARG A 159 14.04 -3.13 6.16
C ARG A 159 15.35 -3.24 6.94
N PHE A 160 15.96 -2.11 7.28
CA PHE A 160 17.27 -2.06 7.92
C PHE A 160 17.17 -1.46 9.34
N PRO A 161 17.19 -0.13 9.57
CA PRO A 161 17.11 0.45 10.91
C PRO A 161 15.91 0.07 11.79
N LEU A 162 14.71 0.00 11.21
CA LEU A 162 13.45 -0.18 11.95
C LEU A 162 12.92 -1.62 11.86
N ARG A 163 13.76 -2.55 11.40
CA ARG A 163 13.36 -3.95 11.26
C ARG A 163 13.16 -4.58 12.63
N ASP A 164 12.00 -5.20 12.83
CA ASP A 164 11.75 -6.05 13.99
C ASP A 164 12.56 -7.36 13.90
N PRO A 165 13.44 -7.66 14.88
CA PRO A 165 14.19 -8.90 14.93
C PRO A 165 13.32 -10.16 14.99
N ALA A 166 12.14 -10.09 15.64
CA ALA A 166 11.28 -11.25 15.81
C ALA A 166 10.69 -11.74 14.47
N THR A 167 10.34 -10.79 13.61
CA THR A 167 9.80 -11.08 12.27
C THR A 167 10.84 -11.70 11.33
N ALA A 168 12.15 -11.54 11.60
CA ALA A 168 13.21 -12.17 10.81
C ALA A 168 13.30 -13.70 10.97
N GLY A 169 12.87 -14.24 12.12
CA GLY A 169 12.87 -15.69 12.40
C GLY A 169 11.62 -16.42 11.93
N ALA A 170 10.50 -15.72 11.70
CA ALA A 170 9.24 -16.33 11.25
C ALA A 170 9.33 -16.96 9.85
N GLY A 171 10.23 -16.47 8.99
CA GLY A 171 10.56 -17.11 7.71
C GLY A 171 11.44 -18.36 7.84
N ALA A 172 12.22 -18.48 8.93
CA ALA A 172 13.03 -19.66 9.22
C ALA A 172 12.16 -20.82 9.76
N GLY A 173 11.14 -20.51 10.56
CA GLY A 173 10.13 -21.49 10.96
C GLY A 173 9.32 -22.05 9.78
N HIS A 174 9.24 -21.30 8.65
CA HIS A 174 8.62 -21.83 7.42
C HIS A 174 9.53 -22.75 6.60
N ALA A 175 10.83 -22.81 6.93
CA ALA A 175 11.77 -23.73 6.33
C ALA A 175 11.86 -25.06 7.11
N ASP A 176 11.47 -25.08 8.38
CA ASP A 176 11.53 -26.29 9.23
C ASP A 176 10.50 -27.36 8.85
N HIS A 177 9.41 -26.99 8.18
CA HIS A 177 8.44 -27.96 7.62
C HIS A 177 8.74 -28.39 6.18
N LEU A 178 9.74 -27.80 5.53
CA LEU A 178 10.36 -28.42 4.36
C LEU A 178 11.21 -29.56 4.89
N GLY A 179 10.62 -30.77 4.95
CA GLY A 179 11.30 -31.98 5.43
C GLY A 179 12.68 -32.18 4.77
N PRO A 180 13.53 -33.06 5.35
CA PRO A 180 14.98 -33.16 5.10
C PRO A 180 15.44 -33.30 3.64
N GLY A 181 14.53 -33.50 2.68
CA GLY A 181 14.79 -33.50 1.24
C GLY A 181 15.11 -32.12 0.62
N ALA A 182 14.61 -31.01 1.17
CA ALA A 182 14.88 -29.68 0.61
C ALA A 182 16.33 -29.21 0.86
N ALA A 183 16.91 -29.56 2.02
CA ALA A 183 18.31 -29.32 2.34
C ALA A 183 19.25 -30.14 1.43
N ALA A 184 18.89 -31.39 1.14
CA ALA A 184 19.66 -32.27 0.25
C ALA A 184 19.65 -31.80 -1.23
N ALA A 185 18.58 -31.14 -1.67
CA ALA A 185 18.46 -30.60 -3.03
C ALA A 185 19.36 -29.37 -3.26
N GLY A 186 19.57 -28.55 -2.23
CA GLY A 186 20.49 -27.40 -2.27
C GLY A 186 21.96 -27.81 -2.38
N ASP A 187 22.35 -28.90 -1.71
CA ASP A 187 23.73 -29.37 -1.68
C ASP A 187 24.14 -30.09 -2.99
N ARG A 188 23.22 -30.84 -3.63
CA ARG A 188 23.46 -31.45 -4.95
C ARG A 188 23.72 -30.42 -6.05
N ARG A 189 23.14 -29.22 -5.96
CA ARG A 189 23.40 -28.13 -6.93
C ARG A 189 24.76 -27.46 -6.70
N ARG A 190 25.34 -27.54 -5.50
CA ARG A 190 26.68 -27.03 -5.20
C ARG A 190 27.80 -28.00 -5.58
N GLY A 191 27.50 -29.29 -5.72
CA GLY A 191 28.45 -30.31 -6.15
C GLY A 191 28.84 -30.27 -7.64
N VAL A 192 28.02 -29.64 -8.51
CA VAL A 192 28.23 -29.65 -9.98
C VAL A 192 29.27 -28.63 -10.45
N HIS A 193 29.59 -27.61 -9.64
CA HIS A 193 30.47 -26.51 -10.06
C HIS A 193 31.83 -26.45 -9.36
N ARG A 194 32.34 -27.53 -8.75
CA ARG A 194 33.74 -27.52 -8.27
C ARG A 194 34.71 -27.61 -9.46
N PRO A 195 35.52 -26.57 -9.76
CA PRO A 195 36.59 -26.70 -10.74
C PRO A 195 37.61 -27.71 -10.20
N ALA A 196 37.94 -28.71 -11.02
CA ALA A 196 38.94 -29.72 -10.70
C ALA A 196 40.27 -29.04 -10.33
N ARG A 197 40.69 -29.17 -9.06
CA ARG A 197 42.02 -28.78 -8.61
C ARG A 197 43.05 -29.52 -9.47
N ARG A 198 43.71 -28.81 -10.37
CA ARG A 198 44.92 -29.30 -11.06
C ARG A 198 45.97 -29.63 -10.00
N ARG A 199 46.20 -30.92 -9.74
CA ARG A 199 47.43 -31.40 -9.12
C ARG A 199 48.57 -31.06 -10.08
N ARG A 200 49.42 -30.10 -9.70
CA ARG A 200 50.74 -29.95 -10.31
C ARG A 200 51.72 -30.75 -9.45
N LEU A 201 52.54 -31.52 -10.17
CA LEU A 201 53.76 -32.18 -9.72
C LEU A 201 54.72 -31.14 -9.11
#